data_AF-A0A7K3YK41-F1
#
_entry.id   AF-A0A7K3YK41-F1
#
_cell.length_a   1.000
_cell.length_b   1.000
_cell.length_c   1.000
_cell.angle_alpha   90.00
_cell.angle_beta   90.00
_cell.angle_gamma   90.00
#
_symmetry.space_group_name_H-M   'P 1'
#
loop_
_entity.id
_entity.type
_entity.pdbx_description
1 polymer ?
#
loop_
_entity_poly.entity_id
_entity_poly.type
_entity_poly.pdbx_seq_one_letter_code
_entity_poly.pdbx_strand_id
1 'polypeptide(L)'
;MNCENSWGFKELKLSPVRAEKAIKVLEESGFSFARQKGSHIILKHPDGRSIIIPDHQGEELGRGILRAIIRQAGLTREEFLTKLMRY
;
A
#
# COMPACT_ATOMS: atom_id res chain seq x y z
N MET A 1 9.07 8.36 21.84
CA MET A 1 8.30 7.11 21.83
C MET A 1 6.96 7.41 22.47
N ASN A 2 5.90 7.59 21.67
CA ASN A 2 4.56 7.85 22.19
C ASN A 2 3.77 6.54 22.11
N CYS A 3 3.53 5.93 23.27
CA CYS A 3 2.94 4.61 23.46
C CYS A 3 1.41 4.55 23.33
N GLU A 4 0.74 5.64 22.92
CA GLU A 4 -0.72 5.74 23.08
C GLU A 4 -1.55 5.31 21.87
N ASN A 5 -0.95 5.13 20.69
CA ASN A 5 -1.70 4.69 19.48
C ASN A 5 -1.56 3.19 19.18
N SER A 6 -0.79 2.43 19.97
CA SER A 6 -0.43 1.04 19.66
C SER A 6 -1.58 0.03 19.86
N TRP A 7 -2.53 0.34 20.75
CA TRP A 7 -3.62 -0.58 21.09
C TRP A 7 -4.69 -0.71 19.99
N GLY A 8 -4.97 0.36 19.25
CA GLY A 8 -6.00 0.33 18.18
C GLY A 8 -5.57 -0.43 16.92
N PHE A 9 -4.32 -0.26 16.48
CA PHE A 9 -3.85 -0.89 15.25
C PHE A 9 -3.54 -2.39 15.41
N LYS A 10 -3.21 -2.84 16.63
CA LYS A 10 -2.90 -4.25 16.90
C LYS A 10 -4.06 -5.17 16.52
N GLU A 11 -5.29 -4.72 16.77
CA GLU A 11 -6.52 -5.46 16.48
C GLU A 11 -7.05 -5.21 15.05
N LEU A 12 -6.62 -4.13 14.40
CA LEU A 12 -7.03 -3.80 13.04
C LEU A 12 -6.43 -4.79 12.03
N LYS A 13 -7.30 -5.58 11.42
CA LYS A 13 -6.92 -6.58 10.41
C LYS A 13 -6.60 -5.88 9.09
N LEU A 14 -5.57 -6.37 8.39
CA LEU A 14 -5.35 -6.00 6.99
C LEU A 14 -6.42 -6.69 6.14
N SER A 15 -7.46 -5.95 5.78
CA SER A 15 -8.50 -6.39 4.84
C SER A 15 -8.01 -6.24 3.40
N PRO A 16 -8.54 -7.02 2.44
CA PRO A 16 -8.37 -6.71 1.04
C PRO A 16 -8.83 -5.28 0.72
N VAL A 17 -8.17 -4.64 -0.22
CA VAL A 17 -8.52 -3.27 -0.68
C VAL A 17 -8.34 -3.17 -2.17
N ARG A 18 -9.10 -2.29 -2.83
CA ARG A 18 -8.90 -2.03 -4.25
C ARG A 18 -7.53 -1.40 -4.54
N ALA A 19 -7.03 -1.62 -5.75
CA ALA A 19 -5.71 -1.16 -6.18
C ALA A 19 -5.56 0.36 -6.06
N GLU A 20 -6.61 1.13 -6.34
CA GLU A 20 -6.57 2.60 -6.31
C GLU A 20 -6.25 3.13 -4.92
N LYS A 21 -6.80 2.51 -3.86
CA LYS A 21 -6.50 2.89 -2.48
C LYS A 21 -5.03 2.61 -2.13
N ALA A 22 -4.51 1.45 -2.53
CA ALA A 22 -3.10 1.13 -2.31
C ALA A 22 -2.17 2.06 -3.08
N ILE A 23 -2.51 2.42 -4.33
CA ILE A 23 -1.76 3.39 -5.13
C ILE A 23 -1.72 4.75 -4.43
N LYS A 24 -2.85 5.25 -3.92
CA LYS A 24 -2.90 6.53 -3.19
C LYS A 24 -2.01 6.55 -1.95
N VAL A 25 -2.01 5.45 -1.18
CA VAL A 25 -1.12 5.30 -0.03
C VAL A 25 0.37 5.31 -0.44
N LEU A 26 0.71 4.68 -1.56
CA LEU A 26 2.07 4.67 -2.10
C LEU A 26 2.47 6.05 -2.65
N GLU A 27 1.58 6.75 -3.33
CA GLU A 27 1.79 8.13 -3.80
C GLU A 27 2.10 9.07 -2.61
N GLU A 28 1.31 8.98 -1.52
CA GLU A 28 1.61 9.68 -0.26
C GLU A 28 2.92 9.27 0.41
N SER A 29 3.52 8.17 -0.01
CA SER A 29 4.77 7.64 0.51
C SER A 29 5.95 7.90 -0.45
N GLY A 30 5.76 8.81 -1.41
CA GLY A 30 6.80 9.28 -2.33
C GLY A 30 6.95 8.45 -3.61
N PHE A 31 6.09 7.46 -3.83
CA PHE A 31 6.05 6.75 -5.10
C PHE A 31 5.31 7.57 -6.15
N SER A 32 5.63 7.34 -7.42
CA SER A 32 4.97 7.95 -8.56
C SER A 32 4.72 6.92 -9.64
N PHE A 33 3.69 7.13 -10.46
CA PHE A 33 3.41 6.28 -11.61
C PHE A 33 4.60 6.30 -12.58
N ALA A 34 5.08 5.11 -12.95
CA ALA A 34 6.14 4.96 -13.94
C ALA A 34 5.60 4.47 -15.28
N ARG A 35 4.83 3.38 -15.27
CA ARG A 35 4.20 2.81 -16.48
C ARG A 35 3.16 1.75 -16.10
N GLN A 36 2.38 1.33 -17.09
CA GLN A 36 1.45 0.21 -16.96
C GLN A 36 1.67 -0.79 -18.11
N LYS A 37 1.56 -2.09 -17.80
CA LYS A 37 1.56 -3.17 -18.80
C LYS A 37 0.37 -4.08 -18.52
N GLY A 38 -0.67 -3.98 -19.35
CA GLY A 38 -1.95 -4.66 -19.07
C GLY A 38 -2.53 -4.19 -17.73
N SER A 39 -2.95 -5.13 -16.88
CA SER A 39 -3.45 -4.85 -15.53
C SER A 39 -2.36 -4.54 -14.49
N HIS A 40 -1.07 -4.52 -14.87
CA HIS A 40 0.00 -4.32 -13.89
C HIS A 40 0.52 -2.88 -13.94
N ILE A 41 0.25 -2.13 -12.87
CA ILE A 41 0.73 -0.77 -12.67
C ILE A 41 2.08 -0.82 -11.97
N ILE A 42 3.04 -0.06 -12.47
CA ILE A 42 4.39 0.02 -11.91
C ILE A 42 4.58 1.42 -11.32
N LEU A 43 4.83 1.46 -10.02
CA LEU A 43 5.20 2.68 -9.29
C LEU A 43 6.71 2.70 -9.01
N LYS A 44 7.30 3.89 -8.99
CA LYS A 44 8.72 4.11 -8.68
C LYS A 44 8.89 5.18 -7.62
N HIS A 45 9.84 4.97 -6.73
CA HIS A 45 10.28 5.94 -5.75
C HIS A 45 11.66 6.51 -6.17
N PRO A 46 11.96 7.79 -5.89
CA PRO A 46 13.24 8.41 -6.28
C PRO A 46 14.51 7.71 -5.74
N ASP A 47 14.39 6.96 -4.64
CA ASP A 47 15.48 6.16 -4.07
C ASP A 47 15.77 4.83 -4.79
N GLY A 48 15.08 4.56 -5.90
CA GLY A 48 15.29 3.38 -6.73
C GLY A 48 14.34 2.21 -6.44
N ARG A 49 13.49 2.29 -5.42
CA ARG A 49 12.45 1.26 -5.19
C ARG A 49 11.39 1.28 -6.29
N SER A 50 10.88 0.10 -6.64
CA SER A 50 9.76 -0.04 -7.56
C SER A 50 8.80 -1.13 -7.07
N ILE A 51 7.51 -0.86 -7.22
CA ILE A 51 6.42 -1.73 -6.78
C ILE A 51 5.49 -1.98 -7.95
N ILE A 52 5.06 -3.23 -8.10
CA ILE A 52 4.09 -3.65 -9.10
C ILE A 52 2.75 -3.90 -8.40
N ILE A 53 1.70 -3.23 -8.86
CA ILE A 53 0.34 -3.36 -8.34
C ILE A 53 -0.51 -4.04 -9.42
N PRO A 54 -1.09 -5.22 -9.14
CA PRO A 54 -2.10 -5.81 -10.01
C PRO A 54 -3.42 -5.03 -9.84
N ASP A 55 -3.99 -4.60 -10.96
CA ASP A 55 -5.21 -3.82 -11.04
C ASP A 55 -6.18 -4.51 -12.02
N HIS A 56 -6.83 -5.55 -11.52
CA HIS A 56 -7.88 -6.28 -12.23
C HIS A 56 -9.23 -5.66 -11.87
N GLN A 57 -10.02 -5.31 -12.89
CA GLN A 57 -11.29 -4.63 -12.70
C GLN A 57 -12.22 -5.43 -11.77
N GLY A 58 -12.66 -4.80 -10.68
CA GLY A 58 -13.57 -5.39 -9.71
C GLY A 58 -12.91 -6.28 -8.64
N GLU A 59 -11.59 -6.45 -8.68
CA GLU A 59 -10.85 -7.23 -7.69
C GLU A 59 -10.24 -6.36 -6.59
N GLU A 60 -10.01 -6.99 -5.44
CA GLU A 60 -9.28 -6.40 -4.33
C GLU A 60 -7.93 -7.11 -4.16
N LEU A 61 -6.92 -6.32 -3.78
CA LEU A 61 -5.61 -6.81 -3.42
C LEU A 61 -5.72 -7.65 -2.15
N GLY A 62 -5.56 -8.96 -2.28
CA GLY A 62 -5.53 -9.86 -1.15
C GLY A 62 -4.39 -9.55 -0.16
N ARG A 63 -4.52 -10.05 1.07
CA ARG A 63 -3.58 -9.80 2.18
C ARG A 63 -2.12 -10.12 1.86
N GLY A 64 -1.86 -11.16 1.06
CA GLY A 64 -0.50 -11.52 0.63
C GLY A 64 0.15 -10.44 -0.21
N ILE A 65 -0.60 -9.88 -1.16
CA ILE A 65 -0.15 -8.79 -2.04
C ILE A 65 0.09 -7.53 -1.21
N LEU A 66 -0.86 -7.16 -0.35
CA LEU A 66 -0.72 -6.00 0.52
C LEU A 66 0.50 -6.09 1.45
N ARG A 67 0.78 -7.27 2.04
CA ARG A 67 2.01 -7.47 2.83
C ARG A 67 3.28 -7.30 2.01
N ALA A 68 3.29 -7.77 0.76
CA ALA A 68 4.43 -7.59 -0.14
C ALA A 68 4.63 -6.10 -0.47
N ILE A 69 3.54 -5.38 -0.78
CA ILE A 69 3.55 -3.94 -1.04
C ILE A 69 4.09 -3.17 0.16
N ILE A 70 3.55 -3.40 1.35
CA ILE A 70 3.97 -2.73 2.59
C ILE A 70 5.48 -2.90 2.81
N ARG A 71 5.98 -4.13 2.67
CA ARG A 71 7.40 -4.45 2.83
C ARG A 71 8.26 -3.76 1.76
N GLN A 72 7.86 -3.80 0.49
CA GLN A 72 8.61 -3.15 -0.60
C GLN A 72 8.59 -1.62 -0.49
N ALA A 73 7.49 -1.06 0.03
CA ALA A 73 7.34 0.37 0.30
C ALA A 73 8.10 0.83 1.54
N GLY A 74 8.73 -0.08 2.29
CA GLY A 74 9.43 0.25 3.54
C GLY A 74 8.50 0.83 4.60
N LEU A 75 7.20 0.51 4.54
CA LEU A 75 6.21 0.94 5.51
C LEU A 75 6.02 -0.14 6.58
N THR A 76 5.63 0.29 7.77
CA THR A 76 5.00 -0.58 8.77
C THR A 76 3.54 -0.83 8.38
N ARG A 77 2.95 -1.87 8.97
CA ARG A 77 1.51 -2.16 8.81
C ARG A 77 0.67 -0.99 9.33
N GLU A 78 1.09 -0.42 10.45
CA GLU A 78 0.41 0.67 11.14
C GLU A 78 0.43 1.95 10.30
N GLU A 79 1.57 2.32 9.71
CA GLU A 79 1.66 3.46 8.77
C GLU A 79 0.77 3.26 7.54
N PHE A 80 0.79 2.05 6.97
CA PHE A 80 -0.05 1.73 5.81
C PHE A 80 -1.54 1.86 6.16
N LEU A 81 -1.99 1.28 7.27
CA LEU A 81 -3.39 1.35 7.72
C LEU A 81 -3.80 2.78 8.05
N THR A 82 -2.92 3.55 8.70
CA THR A 82 -3.17 4.97 9.01
C THR A 82 -3.40 5.78 7.74
N LYS A 83 -2.54 5.62 6.73
CA LYS A 83 -2.69 6.28 5.43
C LYS A 83 -3.93 5.79 4.67
N LEU A 84 -4.20 4.49 4.72
CA LEU A 84 -5.34 3.86 4.06
C LEU A 84 -6.68 4.41 4.58
N MET A 85 -6.80 4.68 5.88
CA MET A 85 -8.02 5.22 6.49
C MET A 85 -8.40 6.63 5.99
N ARG A 86 -7.53 7.30 5.22
CA ARG A 86 -7.82 8.59 4.58
C ARG A 86 -8.62 8.44 3.28
N TYR A 87 -8.81 7.21 2.78
CA TYR A 87 -9.40 6.85 1.49
C TYR A 87 -10.48 5.78 1.62
#